data_AF-A0A822H1A3-F1
#
_entry.id   AF-A0A822H1A3-F1
#
_cell.length_a   1.000
_cell.length_b   1.000
_cell.length_c   1.000
_cell.angle_alpha   90.00
_cell.angle_beta   90.00
_cell.angle_gamma   90.00
#
_symmetry.space_group_name_H-M   'P 1'
#
loop_
_entity.id
_entity.type
_entity.pdbx_description
1 polymer ?
#
loop_
_entity_poly.entity_id
_entity_poly.type
_entity_poly.pdbx_seq_one_letter_code
_entity_poly.pdbx_strand_id
1 'polypeptide(L)'
;MKPEATTDYKETIMESLRHQMLVSSLEKLPKFSGKAKQNVSKWVRETQQAMHILKLTDAEKLFLISTCLEADARDWFFDNSHLFTTWTSFTQKLINTFESAGKADISFNRLRHYQQGLTQDVRQYYFEIMKLCKEANPAMDDATKLQYLKDGLKPSLRFDVLLKNPQCTEEFLEYAQKVEELKSLDEKDNIIERAVNQKIADSSTLMSKNTNTNP
;
A
#
# COMPACT_ATOMS: atom_id res chain seq x y z
N MET A 1 -38.09 15.87 -45.86
CA MET A 1 -38.75 15.92 -44.54
C MET A 1 -38.03 14.98 -43.59
N LYS A 2 -37.88 15.41 -42.34
CA LYS A 2 -36.81 15.13 -41.36
C LYS A 2 -36.76 13.68 -40.80
N PRO A 3 -35.56 13.12 -40.60
CA PRO A 3 -35.29 12.01 -39.67
C PRO A 3 -34.74 12.47 -38.29
N GLU A 4 -34.91 13.73 -37.90
CA GLU A 4 -34.28 14.31 -36.69
C GLU A 4 -34.83 13.81 -35.35
N ALA A 5 -36.12 13.43 -35.25
CA ALA A 5 -36.76 13.17 -33.95
C ALA A 5 -36.42 11.80 -33.31
N THR A 6 -36.08 10.78 -34.11
CA THR A 6 -35.91 9.40 -33.62
C THR A 6 -34.49 9.14 -33.08
N THR A 7 -33.50 9.85 -33.60
CA THR A 7 -32.10 9.77 -33.13
C THR A 7 -31.96 10.41 -31.76
N ASP A 8 -32.60 11.58 -31.57
CA ASP A 8 -32.63 12.36 -30.32
C ASP A 8 -33.22 11.57 -29.13
N TYR A 9 -34.29 10.80 -29.36
CA TYR A 9 -34.91 9.96 -28.34
C TYR A 9 -34.03 8.78 -27.91
N LYS A 10 -33.36 8.12 -28.86
CA LYS A 10 -32.43 7.02 -28.56
C LYS A 10 -31.22 7.51 -27.78
N GLU A 11 -30.70 8.66 -28.16
CA GLU A 11 -29.58 9.31 -27.47
C GLU A 11 -29.96 9.68 -26.03
N THR A 12 -31.16 10.23 -25.82
CA THR A 12 -31.70 10.54 -24.49
C THR A 12 -31.85 9.29 -23.60
N ILE A 13 -32.35 8.17 -24.16
CA ILE A 13 -32.45 6.91 -23.42
C ILE A 13 -31.06 6.38 -23.05
N MET A 14 -30.13 6.39 -24.00
CA MET A 14 -28.77 5.90 -23.77
C MET A 14 -28.04 6.75 -22.73
N GLU A 15 -28.25 8.06 -22.73
CA GLU A 15 -27.68 8.96 -21.74
C GLU A 15 -28.29 8.73 -20.35
N SER A 16 -29.60 8.50 -20.27
CA SER A 16 -30.28 8.15 -19.01
C SER A 16 -29.79 6.80 -18.46
N LEU A 17 -29.62 5.80 -19.32
CA LEU A 17 -29.11 4.49 -18.93
C LEU A 17 -27.65 4.58 -18.48
N ARG A 18 -26.82 5.34 -19.19
CA ARG A 18 -25.44 5.65 -18.80
C ARG A 18 -25.44 6.29 -17.42
N HIS A 19 -26.25 7.32 -17.20
CA HIS A 19 -26.36 8.00 -15.91
C HIS A 19 -26.73 7.03 -14.78
N GLN A 20 -27.74 6.18 -14.98
CA GLN A 20 -28.16 5.19 -13.99
C GLN A 20 -27.06 4.14 -13.69
N MET A 21 -26.32 3.70 -14.71
CA MET A 21 -25.17 2.81 -14.53
C MET A 21 -24.02 3.48 -13.77
N LEU A 22 -23.79 4.78 -14.01
CA LEU A 22 -22.79 5.54 -13.27
C LEU A 22 -23.20 5.70 -11.80
N VAL A 23 -24.42 6.14 -11.52
CA VAL A 23 -24.92 6.30 -10.14
C VAL A 23 -24.83 4.98 -9.36
N SER A 24 -25.29 3.87 -9.93
CA SER A 24 -25.21 2.55 -9.28
C SER A 24 -23.78 2.03 -9.09
N SER A 25 -22.84 2.41 -9.97
CA SER A 25 -21.42 2.10 -9.79
C SER A 25 -20.80 2.93 -8.66
N LEU A 26 -21.31 4.14 -8.43
CA LEU A 26 -20.82 5.08 -7.43
C LEU A 26 -21.40 4.86 -6.03
N GLU A 27 -22.60 4.29 -5.93
CA GLU A 27 -23.13 3.80 -4.66
C GLU A 27 -22.20 2.78 -3.99
N LYS A 28 -21.40 2.07 -4.79
CA LYS A 28 -20.40 1.10 -4.32
C LYS A 28 -19.09 1.76 -3.87
N LEU A 29 -18.89 3.05 -4.13
CA LEU A 29 -17.70 3.75 -3.69
C LEU A 29 -17.74 4.06 -2.19
N PRO A 30 -16.57 4.12 -1.54
CA PRO A 30 -16.49 4.48 -0.14
C PRO A 30 -17.09 5.87 0.08
N LYS A 31 -17.82 6.05 1.18
CA LYS A 31 -18.36 7.36 1.59
C LYS A 31 -17.31 8.14 2.38
N PHE A 32 -17.30 9.46 2.22
CA PHE A 32 -16.40 10.36 2.93
C PHE A 32 -17.18 11.42 3.70
N SER A 33 -17.04 11.41 5.03
CA SER A 33 -17.76 12.28 5.95
C SER A 33 -16.94 13.48 6.43
N GLY A 34 -15.64 13.51 6.15
CA GLY A 34 -14.73 14.56 6.67
C GLY A 34 -14.20 14.32 8.08
N LYS A 35 -14.59 13.22 8.76
CA LYS A 35 -14.13 12.89 10.11
C LYS A 35 -12.62 12.62 10.15
N ALA A 36 -11.96 13.05 11.22
CA ALA A 36 -10.50 12.93 11.41
C ALA A 36 -9.93 11.49 11.33
N LYS A 37 -10.76 10.46 11.55
CA LYS A 37 -10.35 9.05 11.40
C LYS A 37 -10.26 8.59 9.94
N GLN A 38 -10.86 9.33 9.01
CA GLN A 38 -10.84 9.01 7.58
C GLN A 38 -9.61 9.63 6.92
N ASN A 39 -8.95 8.88 6.05
CA ASN A 39 -7.81 9.36 5.29
C ASN A 39 -8.30 9.92 3.94
N VAL A 40 -8.42 11.24 3.85
CA VAL A 40 -8.89 11.94 2.64
C VAL A 40 -8.09 11.55 1.39
N SER A 41 -6.75 11.49 1.46
CA SER A 41 -5.91 11.16 0.29
C SER A 41 -6.04 9.70 -0.13
N LYS A 42 -6.30 8.78 0.80
CA LYS A 42 -6.64 7.39 0.48
C LYS A 42 -7.99 7.33 -0.24
N TRP A 43 -9.00 7.99 0.30
CA TRP A 43 -10.33 8.04 -0.29
C TRP A 43 -10.33 8.66 -1.70
N VAL A 44 -9.62 9.78 -1.90
CA VAL A 44 -9.46 10.41 -3.22
C VAL A 44 -8.84 9.44 -4.22
N ARG A 45 -7.80 8.69 -3.82
CA ARG A 45 -7.12 7.73 -4.69
C ARG A 45 -8.05 6.60 -5.14
N GLU A 46 -8.79 6.00 -4.20
CA GLU A 46 -9.73 4.90 -4.48
C GLU A 46 -10.87 5.37 -5.39
N THR A 47 -11.46 6.53 -5.08
CA THR A 47 -12.54 7.13 -5.88
C THR A 47 -12.06 7.51 -7.28
N GLN A 48 -10.91 8.16 -7.39
CA GLN A 48 -10.34 8.55 -8.68
C GLN A 48 -10.00 7.33 -9.54
N GLN A 49 -9.49 6.24 -8.95
CA GLN A 49 -9.22 5.01 -9.69
C GLN A 49 -10.50 4.43 -10.29
N ALA A 50 -11.58 4.34 -9.52
CA ALA A 50 -12.85 3.85 -10.01
C ALA A 50 -13.45 4.75 -11.10
N MET A 51 -13.42 6.06 -10.92
CA MET A 51 -13.89 7.02 -11.92
C MET A 51 -13.05 7.01 -13.20
N HIS A 52 -11.75 6.70 -13.08
CA HIS A 52 -10.87 6.53 -14.24
C HIS A 52 -11.21 5.28 -15.06
N ILE A 53 -11.53 4.15 -14.39
CA ILE A 53 -12.01 2.92 -15.07
C ILE A 53 -13.29 3.22 -15.86
N LEU A 54 -14.17 4.06 -15.31
CA LEU A 54 -15.41 4.50 -15.94
C LEU A 54 -15.21 5.61 -17.00
N LYS A 55 -13.97 6.07 -17.21
CA LYS A 55 -13.60 7.13 -18.17
C LYS A 55 -14.43 8.41 -18.05
N LEU A 56 -14.74 8.80 -16.82
CA LEU A 56 -15.54 9.99 -16.56
C LEU A 56 -14.80 11.27 -16.93
N THR A 57 -15.54 12.21 -17.51
CA THR A 57 -15.12 13.61 -17.66
C THR A 57 -15.09 14.32 -16.31
N ASP A 58 -14.41 15.46 -16.22
CA ASP A 58 -14.34 16.21 -14.97
C ASP A 58 -15.72 16.73 -14.52
N ALA A 59 -16.59 17.13 -15.46
CA ALA A 59 -17.95 17.54 -15.16
C ALA A 59 -18.76 16.38 -14.55
N GLU A 60 -18.69 15.18 -15.15
CA GLU A 60 -19.33 13.98 -14.60
C GLU A 60 -18.79 13.65 -13.21
N LYS A 61 -17.46 13.70 -12.99
CA LYS A 61 -16.86 13.43 -11.67
C LYS A 61 -17.38 14.40 -10.62
N LEU A 62 -17.39 15.71 -10.90
CA LEU A 62 -17.82 16.74 -9.96
C LEU A 62 -19.32 16.66 -9.65
N PHE A 63 -20.15 16.33 -10.65
CA PHE A 63 -21.57 16.09 -10.42
C PHE A 63 -21.77 14.89 -9.48
N LEU A 64 -21.07 13.80 -9.77
CA LEU A 64 -21.27 12.51 -9.12
C LEU A 64 -20.61 12.41 -7.74
N ILE A 65 -19.51 13.12 -7.50
CA ILE A 65 -18.78 13.02 -6.23
C ILE A 65 -19.61 13.47 -5.03
N SER A 66 -20.55 14.39 -5.24
CA SER A 66 -21.51 14.86 -4.25
C SER A 66 -22.27 13.72 -3.56
N THR A 67 -22.54 12.63 -4.29
CA THR A 67 -23.23 11.43 -3.78
C THR A 67 -22.35 10.58 -2.84
N CYS A 68 -21.03 10.73 -2.92
CA CYS A 68 -20.05 10.00 -2.11
C CYS A 68 -19.59 10.79 -0.89
N LEU A 69 -19.95 12.07 -0.79
CA LEU A 69 -19.68 12.93 0.36
C LEU A 69 -20.84 12.86 1.35
N GLU A 70 -20.56 12.93 2.64
CA GLU A 70 -21.53 12.90 3.73
C GLU A 70 -21.18 13.94 4.81
N ALA A 71 -22.15 14.30 5.65
CA ALA A 71 -21.96 15.22 6.79
C ALA A 71 -21.17 16.48 6.39
N ASP A 72 -20.21 16.88 7.22
CA ASP A 72 -19.38 18.09 7.04
C ASP A 72 -18.72 18.17 5.66
N ALA A 73 -18.32 17.04 5.08
CA ALA A 73 -17.70 17.02 3.75
C ALA A 73 -18.70 17.32 2.63
N ARG A 74 -19.97 16.94 2.79
CA ARG A 74 -21.03 17.26 1.84
C ARG A 74 -21.40 18.74 1.90
N ASP A 75 -21.59 19.25 3.11
CA ASP A 75 -21.96 20.66 3.32
C ASP A 75 -20.85 21.57 2.78
N TRP A 76 -19.60 21.26 3.14
CA TRP A 76 -18.43 21.95 2.59
C TRP A 76 -18.37 21.92 1.05
N PHE A 77 -18.68 20.79 0.42
CA PHE A 77 -18.64 20.69 -1.03
C PHE A 77 -19.66 21.61 -1.70
N PHE A 78 -20.89 21.66 -1.20
CA PHE A 78 -21.92 22.53 -1.78
C PHE A 78 -21.58 24.01 -1.61
N ASP A 79 -21.07 24.40 -0.43
CA ASP A 79 -20.61 25.77 -0.16
C ASP A 79 -19.47 26.21 -1.09
N ASN A 80 -18.62 25.28 -1.50
CA ASN A 80 -17.45 25.54 -2.34
C ASN A 80 -17.63 25.12 -3.81
N SER A 81 -18.81 24.62 -4.20
CA SER A 81 -19.05 23.96 -5.49
C SER A 81 -18.68 24.83 -6.70
N HIS A 82 -18.94 26.14 -6.61
CA HIS A 82 -18.61 27.14 -7.62
C HIS A 82 -17.11 27.33 -7.86
N LEU A 83 -16.25 26.87 -6.95
CA LEU A 83 -14.79 26.96 -7.07
C LEU A 83 -14.18 25.82 -7.89
N PHE A 84 -14.96 24.78 -8.21
CA PHE A 84 -14.46 23.55 -8.81
C PHE A 84 -14.82 23.48 -10.29
N THR A 85 -13.82 23.65 -11.16
CA THR A 85 -13.97 23.49 -12.61
C THR A 85 -13.31 22.22 -13.13
N THR A 86 -12.40 21.65 -12.34
CA THR A 86 -11.65 20.43 -12.68
C THR A 86 -11.58 19.50 -11.48
N TRP A 87 -11.44 18.21 -11.74
CA TRP A 87 -11.26 17.20 -10.69
C TRP A 87 -10.02 17.48 -9.84
N THR A 88 -8.95 17.95 -10.47
CA THR A 88 -7.70 18.34 -9.79
C THR A 88 -7.92 19.47 -8.79
N SER A 89 -8.63 20.53 -9.19
CA SER A 89 -8.91 21.67 -8.29
C SER A 89 -9.73 21.25 -7.06
N PHE A 90 -10.74 20.41 -7.27
CA PHE A 90 -11.55 19.85 -6.19
C PHE A 90 -10.71 19.00 -5.23
N THR A 91 -9.98 18.02 -5.75
CA THR A 91 -9.21 17.10 -4.91
C THR A 91 -8.12 17.80 -4.11
N GLN A 92 -7.43 18.79 -4.69
CA GLN A 92 -6.46 19.61 -3.98
C GLN A 92 -7.11 20.37 -2.82
N LYS A 93 -8.25 21.04 -3.06
CA LYS A 93 -8.93 21.80 -2.01
C LYS A 93 -9.50 20.88 -0.92
N LEU A 94 -10.05 19.73 -1.31
CA LEU A 94 -10.58 18.73 -0.38
C LEU A 94 -9.49 18.20 0.54
N ILE A 95 -8.34 17.81 -0.04
CA ILE A 95 -7.19 17.36 0.74
C ILE A 95 -6.73 18.47 1.68
N ASN A 96 -6.52 19.70 1.18
CA ASN A 96 -6.09 20.81 2.03
C ASN A 96 -7.07 21.15 3.17
N THR A 97 -8.36 20.85 3.01
CA THR A 97 -9.39 21.14 4.03
C THR A 97 -9.49 20.03 5.08
N PHE A 98 -9.49 18.76 4.65
CA PHE A 98 -9.77 17.62 5.52
C PHE A 98 -8.55 16.78 5.89
N GLU A 99 -7.37 17.08 5.33
CA GLU A 99 -6.12 16.47 5.76
C GLU A 99 -5.74 17.02 7.13
N SER A 100 -5.50 16.13 8.09
CA SER A 100 -5.09 16.59 9.42
C SER A 100 -3.71 17.23 9.35
N ALA A 101 -3.56 18.42 9.94
CA ALA A 101 -2.31 19.17 9.94
C ALA A 101 -1.11 18.35 10.47
N GLY A 102 -1.34 17.41 11.39
CA GLY A 102 -0.31 16.51 11.92
C GLY A 102 -0.07 15.23 11.12
N LYS A 103 -0.78 15.00 9.99
CA LYS A 103 -0.62 13.75 9.22
C LYS A 103 0.78 13.60 8.66
N ALA A 104 1.35 14.68 8.12
CA ALA A 104 2.72 14.66 7.60
C ALA A 104 3.68 14.26 8.73
N ASP A 105 3.57 14.89 9.90
CA ASP A 105 4.41 14.58 11.06
C ASP A 105 4.23 13.14 11.55
N ILE A 106 3.00 12.63 11.59
CA ILE A 106 2.70 11.25 11.95
C ILE A 106 3.33 10.28 10.93
N SER A 107 3.18 10.55 9.64
CA SER A 107 3.79 9.74 8.57
C SER A 107 5.31 9.75 8.65
N PHE A 108 5.92 10.92 8.86
CA PHE A 108 7.37 11.05 9.07
C PHE A 108 7.85 10.31 10.31
N ASN A 109 7.14 10.45 11.43
CA ASN A 109 7.47 9.71 12.65
C ASN A 109 7.33 8.20 12.45
N ARG A 110 6.30 7.74 11.75
CA ARG A 110 6.13 6.32 11.43
C ARG A 110 7.28 5.81 10.56
N LEU A 111 7.65 6.54 9.51
CA LEU A 111 8.77 6.19 8.65
C LEU A 111 10.09 6.12 9.44
N ARG A 112 10.37 7.13 10.27
CA ARG A 112 11.61 7.23 11.06
C ARG A 112 11.82 6.06 12.03
N HIS A 113 10.74 5.51 12.57
CA HIS A 113 10.80 4.43 13.56
C HIS A 113 10.51 3.05 12.97
N TYR A 114 10.22 2.96 11.67
CA TYR A 114 9.91 1.68 11.04
C TYR A 114 11.19 0.84 10.88
N GLN A 115 11.14 -0.39 11.39
CA GLN A 115 12.21 -1.37 11.27
C GLN A 115 11.65 -2.68 10.72
N GLN A 116 12.48 -3.45 10.02
CA GLN A 116 12.12 -4.77 9.54
C GLN A 116 11.76 -5.67 10.72
N GLY A 117 10.53 -6.19 10.71
CA GLY A 117 10.07 -7.14 11.72
C GLY A 117 10.87 -8.45 11.70
N LEU A 118 10.90 -9.16 12.84
CA LEU A 118 11.64 -10.42 12.98
C LEU A 118 11.21 -11.48 11.96
N THR A 119 9.91 -11.57 11.70
CA THR A 119 9.31 -12.51 10.75
C THR A 119 9.00 -11.88 9.39
N GLN A 120 9.36 -10.62 9.19
CA GLN A 120 9.08 -9.89 7.96
C GLN A 120 10.19 -10.19 6.95
N ASP A 121 9.82 -10.68 5.77
CA ASP A 121 10.76 -10.87 4.67
C ASP A 121 11.21 -9.51 4.08
N VAL A 122 12.35 -9.52 3.41
CA VAL A 122 12.97 -8.30 2.84
C VAL A 122 12.05 -7.62 1.84
N ARG A 123 11.28 -8.38 1.06
CA ARG A 123 10.40 -7.82 0.02
C ARG A 123 9.23 -7.06 0.65
N GLN A 124 8.60 -7.63 1.67
CA GLN A 124 7.56 -6.97 2.45
C GLN A 124 8.09 -5.70 3.11
N TYR A 125 9.27 -5.78 3.73
CA TYR A 125 9.93 -4.63 4.36
C TYR A 125 10.19 -3.50 3.35
N TYR A 126 10.75 -3.84 2.19
CA TYR A 126 11.04 -2.90 1.11
C TYR A 126 9.78 -2.14 0.67
N PHE A 127 8.71 -2.85 0.36
CA PHE A 127 7.48 -2.22 -0.12
C PHE A 127 6.79 -1.37 0.95
N GLU A 128 6.86 -1.75 2.23
CA GLU A 128 6.31 -0.90 3.29
C GLU A 128 7.15 0.38 3.46
N ILE A 129 8.48 0.32 3.39
CA ILE A 129 9.33 1.53 3.39
C ILE A 129 9.00 2.43 2.18
N MET A 130 8.89 1.89 0.97
CA MET A 130 8.51 2.68 -0.22
C MET A 130 7.16 3.39 -0.05
N LYS A 131 6.20 2.68 0.54
CA LYS A 131 4.88 3.23 0.86
C LYS A 131 4.97 4.33 1.92
N LEU A 132 5.70 4.11 3.01
CA LEU A 132 5.89 5.10 4.07
C LEU A 132 6.62 6.36 3.57
N CYS A 133 7.65 6.20 2.74
CA CYS A 133 8.34 7.30 2.07
C CYS A 133 7.36 8.14 1.25
N LYS A 134 6.50 7.49 0.45
CA LYS A 134 5.47 8.17 -0.34
C LYS A 134 4.41 8.87 0.51
N GLU A 135 4.06 8.30 1.66
CA GLU A 135 3.10 8.90 2.62
C GLU A 135 3.68 10.10 3.38
N ALA A 136 4.98 10.09 3.68
CA ALA A 136 5.68 11.17 4.36
C ALA A 136 6.06 12.31 3.40
N ASN A 137 6.63 11.98 2.24
CA ASN A 137 7.01 12.92 1.20
C ASN A 137 6.96 12.25 -0.19
N PRO A 138 5.95 12.53 -1.02
CA PRO A 138 5.84 11.98 -2.37
C PRO A 138 7.05 12.28 -3.29
N ALA A 139 7.78 13.36 -3.01
CA ALA A 139 8.96 13.81 -3.76
C ALA A 139 10.29 13.41 -3.08
N MET A 140 10.27 12.47 -2.13
CA MET A 140 11.48 11.98 -1.48
C MET A 140 12.45 11.38 -2.50
N ASP A 141 13.71 11.81 -2.44
CA ASP A 141 14.77 11.34 -3.33
C ASP A 141 15.18 9.90 -3.01
N ASP A 142 15.82 9.24 -3.97
CA ASP A 142 16.18 7.82 -3.84
C ASP A 142 17.26 7.58 -2.78
N ALA A 143 18.21 8.51 -2.61
CA ALA A 143 19.26 8.36 -1.62
C ALA A 143 18.69 8.38 -0.18
N THR A 144 17.74 9.26 0.09
CA THR A 144 17.03 9.31 1.37
C THR A 144 16.23 8.02 1.61
N LYS A 145 15.51 7.50 0.60
CA LYS A 145 14.80 6.21 0.71
C LYS A 145 15.74 5.06 1.02
N LEU A 146 16.88 5.02 0.32
CA LEU A 146 17.92 4.02 0.53
C LEU A 146 18.49 4.09 1.95
N GLN A 147 18.66 5.28 2.51
CA GLN A 147 19.11 5.44 3.89
C GLN A 147 18.11 4.81 4.88
N TYR A 148 16.81 5.06 4.73
CA TYR A 148 15.79 4.41 5.55
C TYR A 148 15.80 2.89 5.42
N LEU A 149 15.95 2.36 4.20
CA LEU A 149 16.08 0.92 3.97
C LEU A 149 17.27 0.33 4.73
N LYS A 150 18.44 0.95 4.62
CA LYS A 150 19.68 0.55 5.31
C LYS A 150 19.53 0.62 6.83
N ASP A 151 18.85 1.63 7.35
CA ASP A 151 18.74 1.88 8.79
C ASP A 151 17.72 0.98 9.48
N GLY A 152 16.60 0.65 8.84
CA GLY A 152 15.59 -0.23 9.39
C GLY A 152 15.85 -1.72 9.16
N LEU A 153 16.87 -2.10 8.38
CA LEU A 153 17.14 -3.51 8.04
C LEU A 153 17.52 -4.32 9.29
N LYS A 154 16.97 -5.53 9.43
CA LYS A 154 17.19 -6.35 10.62
C LYS A 154 18.67 -6.71 10.80
N PRO A 155 19.19 -6.79 12.04
CA PRO A 155 20.61 -7.02 12.30
C PRO A 155 21.17 -8.29 11.64
N SER A 156 20.35 -9.34 11.52
CA SER A 156 20.75 -10.59 10.89
C SER A 156 21.06 -10.47 9.39
N LEU A 157 20.62 -9.42 8.70
CA LEU A 157 20.94 -9.18 7.28
C LEU A 157 21.86 -7.97 7.08
N ARG A 158 21.86 -7.03 8.03
CA ARG A 158 22.43 -5.69 7.86
C ARG A 158 23.88 -5.69 7.41
N PHE A 159 24.75 -6.46 8.06
CA PHE A 159 26.17 -6.46 7.74
C PHE A 159 26.45 -6.91 6.30
N ASP A 160 25.88 -8.05 5.89
CA ASP A 160 26.14 -8.64 4.57
C ASP A 160 25.58 -7.78 3.43
N VAL A 161 24.43 -7.13 3.65
CA VAL A 161 23.82 -6.22 2.67
C VAL A 161 24.64 -4.93 2.56
N LEU A 162 25.05 -4.33 3.68
CA LEU A 162 25.83 -3.09 3.66
C LEU A 162 27.24 -3.30 3.08
N LEU A 163 27.82 -4.50 3.25
CA LEU A 163 29.09 -4.86 2.64
C LEU A 163 29.05 -4.82 1.10
N LYS A 164 27.89 -5.08 0.50
CA LYS A 164 27.69 -4.95 -0.95
C LYS A 164 27.55 -3.51 -1.42
N ASN A 165 27.43 -2.57 -0.49
CA ASN A 165 27.35 -1.13 -0.75
C ASN A 165 26.32 -0.75 -1.86
N PRO A 166 25.01 -1.05 -1.66
CA PRO A 166 24.00 -0.68 -2.63
C PRO A 166 23.93 0.84 -2.81
N GLN A 167 23.82 1.29 -4.06
CA GLN A 167 23.79 2.69 -4.48
C GLN A 167 22.38 3.21 -4.77
N CYS A 168 21.41 2.32 -4.99
CA CYS A 168 20.00 2.65 -5.17
C CYS A 168 19.08 1.66 -4.44
N THR A 169 17.78 1.98 -4.40
CA THR A 169 16.77 1.15 -3.73
C THR A 169 16.61 -0.23 -4.38
N GLU A 170 16.78 -0.33 -5.70
CA GLU A 170 16.71 -1.60 -6.45
C GLU A 170 17.88 -2.53 -6.12
N GLU A 171 19.11 -2.02 -6.12
CA GLU A 171 20.30 -2.79 -5.72
C GLU A 171 20.19 -3.28 -4.28
N PHE A 172 19.66 -2.45 -3.37
CA PHE A 172 19.39 -2.87 -2.00
C PHE A 172 18.45 -4.08 -1.96
N LEU A 173 17.35 -4.03 -2.72
CA LEU A 173 16.37 -5.12 -2.74
C LEU A 173 16.98 -6.42 -3.27
N GLU A 174 17.76 -6.34 -4.35
CA GLU A 174 18.43 -7.50 -4.94
C GLU A 174 19.40 -8.15 -3.93
N TYR A 175 20.28 -7.36 -3.33
CA TYR A 175 21.28 -7.88 -2.39
C TYR A 175 20.63 -8.42 -1.12
N ALA A 176 19.65 -7.72 -0.57
CA ALA A 176 18.97 -8.16 0.64
C ALA A 176 18.17 -9.44 0.42
N GLN A 177 17.52 -9.62 -0.74
CA GLN A 177 16.84 -10.88 -1.08
C GLN A 177 17.82 -12.05 -1.18
N LYS A 178 18.95 -11.85 -1.87
CA LYS A 178 19.97 -12.88 -2.01
C LYS A 178 20.60 -13.29 -0.67
N VAL A 179 20.88 -12.33 0.20
CA VAL A 179 21.39 -12.60 1.55
C VAL A 179 20.35 -13.36 2.38
N GLU A 180 19.09 -12.93 2.34
CA GLU A 180 18.01 -13.61 3.09
C GLU A 180 17.81 -15.06 2.62
N GLU A 181 17.86 -15.30 1.30
CA GLU A 181 17.79 -16.65 0.74
C GLU A 181 18.96 -17.53 1.20
N LEU A 182 20.21 -17.03 1.08
CA LEU A 182 21.40 -17.77 1.49
C LEU A 182 21.37 -18.14 2.99
N LYS A 183 20.94 -17.21 3.85
CA LYS A 183 20.82 -17.49 5.29
C LYS A 183 19.71 -18.48 5.60
N SER A 184 18.60 -18.42 4.87
CA SER A 184 17.53 -19.41 5.03
C SER A 184 17.98 -20.82 4.64
N LEU A 185 18.83 -20.96 3.62
CA LEU A 185 19.40 -22.24 3.23
C LEU A 185 20.35 -22.77 4.31
N ASP A 186 21.28 -21.92 4.78
CA ASP A 186 22.23 -22.29 5.84
C ASP A 186 21.52 -22.72 7.13
N GLU A 187 20.46 -22.01 7.53
CA GLU A 187 19.66 -22.37 8.72
C GLU A 187 18.98 -23.74 8.55
N LYS A 188 18.47 -24.06 7.35
CA LYS A 188 17.87 -25.37 7.06
C LYS A 188 18.90 -26.49 7.11
N ASP A 189 20.08 -26.29 6.53
CA ASP A 189 21.16 -27.27 6.53
C ASP A 189 21.62 -27.56 7.96
N ASN A 190 21.80 -26.51 8.77
CA ASN A 190 22.12 -26.63 10.19
C ASN A 190 21.04 -27.37 11.01
N ILE A 191 19.76 -27.17 10.71
CA ILE A 191 18.65 -27.89 11.37
C ILE A 191 18.70 -29.39 11.00
N ILE A 192 18.93 -29.69 9.72
CA ILE A 192 19.02 -31.08 9.24
C ILE A 192 20.20 -31.79 9.91
N GLU A 193 21.37 -31.16 9.94
CA GLU A 193 22.57 -31.73 10.56
C GLU A 193 22.35 -32.02 12.05
N ARG A 194 21.76 -31.08 12.78
CA ARG A 194 21.40 -31.27 14.21
C ARG A 194 20.42 -32.43 14.40
N ALA A 195 19.41 -32.54 13.55
CA ALA A 195 18.43 -33.62 13.63
C ALA A 195 19.04 -35.01 13.34
N VAL A 196 19.98 -35.08 12.39
CA VAL A 196 20.74 -36.31 12.10
C VAL A 196 21.62 -36.70 13.28
N ASN A 197 22.39 -35.75 13.82
CA ASN A 197 23.28 -36.00 14.96
C ASN A 197 22.50 -36.44 16.22
N GLN A 198 21.31 -35.87 16.47
CA GLN A 198 20.45 -36.30 17.56
C GLN A 198 19.94 -37.74 17.38
N LYS A 199 19.48 -38.10 16.17
CA LYS A 199 19.05 -39.47 15.87
C LYS A 199 20.18 -40.50 16.04
N ILE A 200 21.40 -40.14 15.66
CA ILE A 200 22.58 -40.99 15.85
C ILE A 200 22.85 -41.19 17.35
N ALA A 201 22.87 -40.10 18.13
CA ALA A 201 23.10 -40.17 19.58
C ALA A 201 22.03 -41.00 20.31
N ASP A 202 20.76 -40.83 19.96
CA ASP A 202 19.65 -41.59 20.53
C ASP A 202 19.77 -43.09 20.21
N SER A 203 20.17 -43.43 18.98
CA SER A 203 20.38 -44.83 18.54
C SER A 203 21.57 -45.49 19.25
N SER A 204 22.68 -44.76 19.43
CA SER A 204 23.84 -45.24 20.18
C SER A 204 23.55 -45.46 21.67
N THR A 205 22.69 -44.61 22.26
CA THR A 205 22.27 -44.74 23.66
C THR A 205 21.35 -45.93 23.90
N LEU A 206 20.53 -46.30 22.92
CA LEU A 206 19.71 -47.51 22.97
C LEU A 206 20.55 -48.79 22.85
N MET A 207 21.58 -48.78 21.99
CA MET A 207 22.49 -49.92 21.80
C MET A 207 23.35 -50.22 23.05
N SER A 208 23.80 -49.19 23.78
CA SER A 208 24.62 -49.38 25.00
C SER A 208 23.83 -49.85 26.22
N LYS A 209 22.52 -49.59 26.27
CA LYS A 209 21.64 -50.11 27.34
C LYS A 209 21.30 -51.59 27.17
N ASN A 210 21.32 -52.12 25.94
CA ASN A 210 20.98 -53.51 25.65
C ASN A 210 22.13 -54.50 25.87
N THR A 211 23.39 -54.02 25.94
CA THR A 211 24.56 -54.88 26.19
C THR A 211 24.88 -55.08 27.67
N ASN A 212 24.23 -54.33 28.58
CA ASN A 212 24.45 -54.39 30.03
C ASN A 212 23.40 -55.22 30.80
N THR A 213 22.54 -55.95 30.09
CA THR A 213 21.59 -56.91 30.65
C THR A 213 21.90 -58.30 30.10
N ASN A 214 22.90 -58.97 30.65
CA ASN A 214 22.98 -60.42 30.57
C ASN A 214 23.49 -60.95 31.93
N PRO A 215 22.70 -61.78 32.64
CA PRO A 215 23.06 -62.32 33.95
C PRO A 215 24.23 -63.31 33.92
#